data_AF-A0A1G4J9L1-F1
#
_entry.id   AF-A0A1G4J9L1-F1
#
_cell.length_a   1.000
_cell.length_b   1.000
_cell.length_c   1.000
_cell.angle_alpha   90.00
_cell.angle_beta   90.00
_cell.angle_gamma   90.00
#
_symmetry.space_group_name_H-M   'P 1'
#
loop_
_entity.id
_entity.type
_entity.pdbx_description
1 polymer ?
#
loop_
_entity_poly.entity_id
_entity_poly.type
_entity_poly.pdbx_seq_one_letter_code
_entity_poly.pdbx_strand_id
1 'polypeptide(L)'
;MLQIIDLNVVTREDQLVPIIQDCLRHHSAFLLKNYANMDAVQALLTVLKEEKPNALQGFDRSFSGAESLEGGVSVEQYVGRPDSLGLRNSNIGKLTSRLIRISTFFAKACLESAGGANAISAALDDARNCCVKFTRFYRSTSNSILDLNFDYEDEYRLHGSPGIISVFPVAQGIKYKVNDGWKVIEEPDCILVQTGSLLSAFSNNKTHAAEEIKFPTSCVMHFTIFPSLQTTVFGSKTVFDILLGSQIRDFPDVTSKLYPREFSINALIAKVDFCKNIFNVTDSVLSLYSISRSLMTSAPELHTLLPQISNMLKRKVSQDDFLRMMSIWDEAYALEFNNSFEITIRPPSSGIMNHLSNKSRKLNYTEKANEWLLQATQAEHIPLNVPILSVRKRRGSDSLGETSENYNNASDGNDATGPSSGRKLATLKKNRSRGYISNTKEKFMFKEETSNGDVPLLERIREKERRAAALLSQRERHHEQFLNVKTYQIFNILFSLPQNKPYTITHLTSLIIDSLSDSNNPIGENETHQVLLRLQNILPDRIHMIEAEGDLKVFRWTDLDRALLKERMGYMA
;
A
#
# COMPACT_ATOMS: atom_id res chain seq x y z
N MET A 1 -32.53 21.46 -7.30
CA MET A 1 -33.67 20.69 -6.76
C MET A 1 -34.18 19.84 -7.91
N LEU A 2 -34.54 18.58 -7.69
CA LEU A 2 -35.02 17.74 -8.80
C LEU A 2 -36.30 18.33 -9.37
N GLN A 3 -36.44 18.26 -10.70
CA GLN A 3 -37.62 18.74 -11.39
C GLN A 3 -38.77 17.75 -11.18
N ILE A 4 -39.94 18.27 -10.81
CA ILE A 4 -41.17 17.50 -10.63
C ILE A 4 -42.08 17.80 -11.82
N ILE A 5 -42.44 16.75 -12.57
CA ILE A 5 -43.39 16.82 -13.67
C ILE A 5 -44.73 16.34 -13.16
N ASP A 6 -45.71 17.24 -13.14
CA ASP A 6 -47.09 16.93 -12.76
C ASP A 6 -47.91 16.53 -13.99
N LEU A 7 -48.35 15.28 -14.03
CA LEU A 7 -49.12 14.72 -15.13
C LEU A 7 -50.55 15.25 -15.22
N ASN A 8 -51.07 15.88 -14.15
CA ASN A 8 -52.37 16.57 -14.21
C ASN A 8 -52.28 17.91 -14.97
N VAL A 9 -51.09 18.53 -14.98
CA VAL A 9 -50.85 19.82 -15.64
C VAL A 9 -50.39 19.61 -17.09
N VAL A 10 -49.46 18.67 -17.30
CA VAL A 10 -48.91 18.37 -18.64
C VAL A 10 -49.60 17.15 -19.22
N THR A 11 -50.64 17.37 -20.02
CA THR A 11 -51.47 16.29 -20.58
C THR A 11 -51.13 15.94 -22.03
N ARG A 12 -50.44 16.83 -22.76
CA ARG A 12 -50.05 16.62 -24.17
C ARG A 12 -48.58 16.28 -24.30
N GLU A 13 -48.27 15.36 -25.21
CA GLU A 13 -46.91 14.93 -25.54
C GLU A 13 -46.03 16.09 -26.03
N ASP A 14 -46.58 16.96 -26.88
CA ASP A 14 -45.89 18.16 -27.41
C ASP A 14 -45.39 19.13 -26.31
N GLN A 15 -46.08 19.17 -25.16
CA GLN A 15 -45.71 20.02 -24.04
C GLN A 15 -44.65 19.38 -23.14
N LEU A 16 -44.55 18.04 -23.16
CA LEU A 16 -43.67 17.26 -22.30
C LEU A 16 -42.23 17.27 -22.82
N VAL A 17 -42.04 17.18 -24.15
CA VAL A 17 -40.72 17.14 -24.81
C VAL A 17 -39.81 18.32 -24.41
N PRO A 18 -40.24 19.60 -24.47
CA PRO A 18 -39.37 20.72 -24.08
C PRO A 18 -39.04 20.72 -22.59
N ILE A 19 -39.97 20.31 -21.73
CA ILE A 19 -39.75 20.21 -20.28
C ILE A 19 -38.70 19.14 -19.96
N ILE A 20 -38.80 17.98 -20.62
CA ILE A 20 -37.80 16.91 -20.50
C ILE A 20 -36.46 17.37 -21.06
N GLN A 21 -36.43 18.07 -22.19
CA GLN A 21 -35.19 18.58 -22.76
C GLN A 21 -34.44 19.50 -21.79
N ASP A 22 -35.15 20.42 -21.14
CA ASP A 22 -34.56 21.30 -20.13
C ASP A 22 -34.11 20.53 -18.88
N CYS A 23 -34.85 19.50 -18.48
CA CYS A 23 -34.43 18.62 -17.39
C CYS A 23 -33.13 17.88 -17.73
N LEU A 24 -33.05 17.25 -18.90
CA LEU A 24 -31.91 16.43 -19.33
C LEU A 24 -30.60 17.21 -19.42
N ARG A 25 -30.67 18.53 -19.66
CA ARG A 25 -29.50 19.43 -19.68
C ARG A 25 -28.90 19.65 -18.30
N HIS A 26 -29.70 19.65 -17.25
CA HIS A 26 -29.28 20.04 -15.89
C HIS A 26 -29.19 18.84 -14.93
N HIS A 27 -30.04 17.84 -15.10
CA HIS A 27 -30.18 16.70 -14.21
C HIS A 27 -30.41 15.40 -14.98
N SER A 28 -29.88 14.29 -14.46
CA SER A 28 -30.10 12.94 -15.01
C SER A 28 -31.27 12.20 -14.38
N ALA A 29 -32.05 12.87 -13.52
CA ALA A 29 -33.21 12.30 -12.90
C ALA A 29 -34.31 13.35 -12.70
N PHE A 30 -35.56 12.91 -12.75
CA PHE A 30 -36.73 13.73 -12.48
C PHE A 30 -37.84 12.91 -11.82
N LEU A 31 -38.77 13.61 -11.17
CA LEU A 31 -39.88 13.02 -10.45
C LEU A 31 -41.16 13.17 -11.25
N LEU A 32 -41.97 12.12 -11.28
CA LEU A 32 -43.30 12.10 -11.86
C LEU A 32 -44.33 12.08 -10.75
N LYS A 33 -45.20 13.10 -10.72
CA LYS A 33 -46.28 13.23 -9.75
C LYS A 33 -47.64 12.94 -10.41
N ASN A 34 -48.59 12.46 -9.62
CA ASN A 34 -49.99 12.21 -10.02
C ASN A 34 -50.14 11.20 -11.16
N TYR A 35 -49.43 10.07 -11.08
CA TYR A 35 -49.65 8.97 -12.02
C TYR A 35 -51.00 8.29 -11.75
N ALA A 36 -51.82 8.11 -12.79
CA ALA A 36 -53.19 7.61 -12.68
C ALA A 36 -53.34 6.24 -11.97
N ASN A 37 -52.30 5.39 -11.98
CA ASN A 37 -52.32 4.09 -11.32
C ASN A 37 -51.41 4.01 -10.09
N MET A 38 -51.11 5.12 -9.42
CA MET A 38 -50.21 5.15 -8.27
C MET A 38 -50.70 4.24 -7.13
N ASP A 39 -51.96 4.33 -6.75
CA ASP A 39 -52.54 3.50 -5.66
C ASP A 39 -52.39 2.00 -5.94
N ALA A 40 -52.64 1.62 -7.20
CA ALA A 40 -52.52 0.23 -7.62
C ALA A 40 -51.07 -0.25 -7.69
N VAL A 41 -50.11 0.65 -7.95
CA VAL A 41 -48.67 0.37 -7.88
C VAL A 41 -48.27 0.21 -6.41
N GLN A 42 -48.63 1.15 -5.54
CA GLN A 42 -48.34 1.11 -4.10
C GLN A 42 -48.89 -0.16 -3.44
N ALA A 43 -50.13 -0.56 -3.77
CA ALA A 43 -50.73 -1.81 -3.29
C ALA A 43 -49.99 -3.08 -3.75
N LEU A 44 -49.38 -3.07 -4.94
CA LEU A 44 -48.54 -4.19 -5.37
C LEU A 44 -47.19 -4.19 -4.66
N LEU A 45 -46.63 -3.00 -4.41
CA LEU A 45 -45.35 -2.88 -3.71
C LEU A 45 -45.45 -3.32 -2.24
N THR A 46 -46.58 -3.09 -1.57
CA THR A 46 -46.79 -3.58 -0.20
C THR A 46 -46.83 -5.11 -0.16
N VAL A 47 -47.56 -5.74 -1.08
CA VAL A 47 -47.57 -7.21 -1.21
C VAL A 47 -46.17 -7.75 -1.52
N LEU A 48 -45.45 -7.08 -2.42
CA LEU A 48 -44.05 -7.43 -2.76
C LEU A 48 -43.05 -7.07 -1.65
N LYS A 49 -43.41 -6.33 -0.60
CA LYS A 49 -42.53 -6.18 0.58
C LYS A 49 -42.61 -7.42 1.48
N GLU A 50 -43.72 -8.15 1.44
CA GLU A 50 -43.94 -9.34 2.28
C GLU A 50 -43.53 -10.64 1.57
N GLU A 51 -43.69 -10.71 0.25
CA GLU A 51 -43.37 -11.89 -0.56
C GLU A 51 -41.85 -12.17 -0.60
N LYS A 52 -41.39 -13.37 -0.25
CA LYS A 52 -39.96 -13.70 -0.30
C LYS A 52 -39.52 -14.18 -1.69
N PRO A 53 -38.39 -13.68 -2.24
CA PRO A 53 -37.84 -14.21 -3.49
C PRO A 53 -37.44 -15.68 -3.36
N ASN A 54 -37.65 -16.45 -4.43
CA ASN A 54 -37.31 -17.86 -4.46
C ASN A 54 -35.81 -18.09 -4.74
N ALA A 55 -34.97 -17.98 -3.71
CA ALA A 55 -33.52 -18.14 -3.81
C ALA A 55 -33.03 -19.51 -4.32
N LEU A 56 -33.91 -20.52 -4.39
CA LEU A 56 -33.56 -21.85 -4.94
C LEU A 56 -33.47 -21.85 -6.48
N GLN A 57 -34.03 -20.83 -7.14
CA GLN A 57 -34.00 -20.73 -8.60
C GLN A 57 -32.57 -20.44 -9.12
N GLY A 58 -31.78 -19.68 -8.35
CA GLY A 58 -30.47 -19.19 -8.77
C GLY A 58 -30.55 -18.23 -9.96
N PHE A 59 -29.43 -17.60 -10.31
CA PHE A 59 -29.32 -16.88 -11.57
C PHE A 59 -28.93 -17.77 -12.75
N ASP A 60 -29.66 -17.63 -13.85
CA ASP A 60 -29.29 -18.22 -15.14
C ASP A 60 -28.21 -17.39 -15.87
N ARG A 61 -27.78 -17.87 -17.05
CA ARG A 61 -26.82 -17.16 -17.91
C ARG A 61 -27.33 -15.80 -18.41
N SER A 62 -28.63 -15.56 -18.39
CA SER A 62 -29.23 -14.26 -18.75
C SER A 62 -29.34 -13.29 -17.57
N PHE A 63 -28.85 -13.69 -16.38
CA PHE A 63 -29.05 -12.97 -15.11
C PHE A 63 -30.53 -12.82 -14.76
N SER A 64 -31.33 -13.84 -15.10
CA SER A 64 -32.73 -13.98 -14.72
C SER A 64 -32.88 -15.05 -13.65
N GLY A 65 -33.70 -14.79 -12.63
CA GLY A 65 -33.91 -15.64 -11.47
C GLY A 65 -33.75 -14.89 -10.16
N ALA A 66 -33.45 -15.62 -9.08
CA ALA A 66 -33.25 -15.04 -7.76
C ALA A 66 -32.05 -15.66 -7.06
N GLU A 67 -31.19 -14.81 -6.51
CA GLU A 67 -29.94 -15.19 -5.84
C GLU A 67 -29.83 -14.46 -4.50
N SER A 68 -29.19 -15.08 -3.51
CA SER A 68 -28.87 -14.43 -2.24
C SER A 68 -27.46 -13.84 -2.29
N LEU A 69 -27.34 -12.54 -2.02
CA LEU A 69 -26.08 -11.82 -1.90
C LEU A 69 -25.55 -11.82 -0.45
N GLU A 70 -24.30 -11.39 -0.29
CA GLU A 70 -23.72 -11.09 1.02
C GLU A 70 -24.56 -10.07 1.79
N GLY A 71 -24.66 -10.21 3.12
CA GLY A 71 -25.43 -9.29 3.97
C GLY A 71 -26.93 -9.64 4.15
N GLY A 72 -27.38 -10.82 3.71
CA GLY A 72 -28.77 -11.26 3.87
C GLY A 72 -29.76 -10.57 2.93
N VAL A 73 -29.26 -10.00 1.84
CA VAL A 73 -30.04 -9.37 0.77
C VAL A 73 -30.24 -10.39 -0.35
N SER A 74 -31.48 -10.64 -0.74
CA SER A 74 -31.81 -11.43 -1.93
C SER A 74 -32.12 -10.50 -3.10
N VAL A 75 -31.67 -10.86 -4.29
CA VAL A 75 -31.97 -10.13 -5.53
C VAL A 75 -32.73 -11.03 -6.46
N GLU A 76 -33.86 -10.51 -6.94
CA GLU A 76 -34.68 -11.12 -7.97
C GLU A 76 -34.58 -10.24 -9.22
N GLN A 77 -34.12 -10.81 -10.32
CA GLN A 77 -33.92 -10.10 -11.58
C GLN A 77 -34.53 -10.88 -12.72
N TYR A 78 -35.13 -10.17 -13.68
CA TYR A 78 -35.61 -10.76 -14.92
C TYR A 78 -35.22 -9.88 -16.10
N VAL A 79 -34.50 -10.47 -17.06
CA VAL A 79 -34.04 -9.82 -18.28
C VAL A 79 -34.67 -10.53 -19.47
N GLY A 80 -35.32 -9.79 -20.36
CA GLY A 80 -35.87 -10.41 -21.56
C GLY A 80 -36.75 -9.49 -22.38
N ARG A 81 -37.43 -10.08 -23.36
CA ARG A 81 -38.48 -9.37 -24.10
C ARG A 81 -39.73 -9.30 -23.23
N PRO A 82 -40.52 -8.22 -23.32
CA PRO A 82 -41.72 -8.04 -22.50
C PRO A 82 -42.70 -9.22 -22.60
N ASP A 83 -42.82 -9.83 -23.79
CA ASP A 83 -43.69 -10.99 -24.03
C ASP A 83 -43.11 -12.33 -23.56
N SER A 84 -41.78 -12.46 -23.53
CA SER A 84 -41.10 -13.72 -23.20
C SER A 84 -40.83 -13.90 -21.71
N LEU A 85 -41.15 -12.90 -20.88
CA LEU A 85 -40.85 -12.92 -19.45
C LEU A 85 -41.64 -13.96 -18.66
N GLY A 86 -42.73 -14.54 -19.19
CA GLY A 86 -43.48 -15.61 -18.51
C GLY A 86 -44.17 -15.23 -17.19
N LEU A 87 -44.04 -13.98 -16.74
CA LEU A 87 -44.48 -13.48 -15.43
C LEU A 87 -45.96 -13.03 -15.39
N ARG A 88 -46.75 -13.25 -16.45
CA ARG A 88 -48.08 -12.61 -16.63
C ARG A 88 -49.05 -12.81 -15.46
N ASN A 89 -48.90 -13.89 -14.68
CA ASN A 89 -49.79 -14.22 -13.57
C ASN A 89 -49.27 -13.82 -12.18
N SER A 90 -48.03 -13.33 -12.05
CA SER A 90 -47.45 -12.93 -10.76
C SER A 90 -47.70 -11.44 -10.44
N ASN A 91 -47.56 -11.07 -9.16
CA ASN A 91 -47.62 -9.67 -8.73
C ASN A 91 -46.54 -8.81 -9.42
N ILE A 92 -45.37 -9.40 -9.66
CA ILE A 92 -44.27 -8.80 -10.43
C ILE A 92 -44.69 -8.57 -11.89
N GLY A 93 -45.40 -9.51 -12.52
CA GLY A 93 -45.95 -9.32 -13.87
C GLY A 93 -46.94 -8.17 -13.97
N LYS A 94 -47.82 -8.04 -12.98
CA LYS A 94 -48.77 -6.91 -12.91
C LYS A 94 -48.06 -5.57 -12.74
N LEU A 95 -47.01 -5.51 -11.89
CA LEU A 95 -46.22 -4.30 -11.71
C LEU A 95 -45.43 -3.94 -12.97
N THR A 96 -44.71 -4.90 -13.54
CA THR A 96 -43.90 -4.72 -14.76
C THR A 96 -44.75 -4.28 -15.94
N SER A 97 -45.93 -4.87 -16.17
CA SER A 97 -46.83 -4.44 -17.27
C SER A 97 -47.27 -2.96 -17.16
N ARG A 98 -47.43 -2.44 -15.95
CA ARG A 98 -47.75 -1.02 -15.70
C ARG A 98 -46.52 -0.13 -15.90
N LEU A 99 -45.36 -0.55 -15.40
CA LEU A 99 -44.10 0.20 -15.55
C LEU A 99 -43.60 0.23 -17.00
N ILE A 100 -43.83 -0.83 -17.79
CA ILE A 100 -43.47 -0.90 -19.21
C ILE A 100 -44.10 0.28 -19.96
N ARG A 101 -45.39 0.56 -19.77
CA ARG A 101 -46.10 1.63 -20.48
C ARG A 101 -45.53 3.02 -20.18
N ILE A 102 -45.25 3.30 -18.90
CA ILE A 102 -44.63 4.57 -18.48
C ILE A 102 -43.23 4.65 -19.08
N SER A 103 -42.46 3.57 -18.95
CA SER A 103 -41.07 3.55 -19.36
C SER A 103 -40.89 3.68 -20.86
N THR A 104 -41.74 3.04 -21.67
CA THR A 104 -41.69 3.20 -23.14
C THR A 104 -42.05 4.61 -23.57
N PHE A 105 -43.08 5.21 -22.97
CA PHE A 105 -43.49 6.59 -23.26
C PHE A 105 -42.39 7.59 -22.93
N PHE A 106 -41.87 7.57 -21.70
CA PHE A 106 -40.81 8.50 -21.30
C PHE A 106 -39.47 8.21 -21.99
N ALA A 107 -39.18 6.96 -22.37
CA ALA A 107 -37.98 6.65 -23.14
C ALA A 107 -38.02 7.30 -24.53
N LYS A 108 -39.18 7.29 -25.19
CA LYS A 108 -39.37 7.97 -26.49
C LYS A 108 -39.21 9.47 -26.35
N ALA A 109 -39.92 10.08 -25.39
CA ALA A 109 -39.81 11.51 -25.13
C ALA A 109 -38.36 11.94 -24.78
N CYS A 110 -37.61 11.10 -24.05
CA CYS A 110 -36.19 11.33 -23.77
C CYS A 110 -35.31 11.20 -25.02
N LEU A 111 -35.57 10.24 -25.91
CA LEU A 111 -34.82 10.07 -27.16
C LEU A 111 -35.07 11.23 -28.13
N GLU A 112 -36.32 11.68 -28.25
CA GLU A 112 -36.71 12.82 -29.09
C GLU A 112 -36.09 14.13 -28.57
N SER A 113 -36.13 14.36 -27.26
CA SER A 113 -35.53 15.56 -26.64
C SER A 113 -33.99 15.56 -26.67
N ALA A 114 -33.35 14.39 -26.61
CA ALA A 114 -31.90 14.25 -26.67
C ALA A 114 -31.32 14.32 -28.09
N GLY A 115 -32.17 14.34 -29.13
CA GLY A 115 -31.75 14.33 -30.55
C GLY A 115 -31.29 12.96 -31.05
N GLY A 116 -31.72 11.88 -30.39
CA GLY A 116 -31.42 10.50 -30.80
C GLY A 116 -32.13 10.16 -32.12
N ALA A 117 -31.45 9.41 -32.99
CA ALA A 117 -31.95 9.09 -34.34
C ALA A 117 -33.37 8.52 -34.32
N ASN A 118 -34.26 9.09 -35.15
CA ASN A 118 -35.66 8.67 -35.36
C ASN A 118 -35.85 7.16 -35.62
N ALA A 119 -34.79 6.45 -36.04
CA ALA A 119 -34.80 5.00 -36.22
C ALA A 119 -34.88 4.21 -34.91
N ILE A 120 -34.34 4.74 -33.80
CA ILE A 120 -34.34 4.06 -32.50
C ILE A 120 -35.67 4.31 -31.78
N SER A 121 -36.23 5.52 -31.85
CA SER A 121 -37.57 5.79 -31.34
C SER A 121 -38.62 4.92 -32.03
N ALA A 122 -38.53 4.78 -33.37
CA ALA A 122 -39.37 3.84 -34.14
C ALA A 122 -39.13 2.37 -33.77
N ALA A 123 -37.89 1.98 -33.42
CA ALA A 123 -37.60 0.61 -32.97
C ALA A 123 -38.17 0.30 -31.57
N LEU A 124 -38.49 1.30 -30.74
CA LEU A 124 -39.19 1.12 -29.47
C LEU A 124 -40.72 0.99 -29.62
N ASP A 125 -41.30 1.33 -30.79
CA ASP A 125 -42.75 1.15 -31.04
C ASP A 125 -43.13 -0.33 -31.15
N ASP A 126 -42.25 -1.13 -31.75
CA ASP A 126 -42.43 -2.58 -31.82
C ASP A 126 -42.02 -3.22 -30.48
N ALA A 127 -43.00 -3.69 -29.71
CA ALA A 127 -42.78 -4.45 -28.46
C ALA A 127 -41.88 -5.69 -28.64
N ARG A 128 -41.67 -6.14 -29.89
CA ARG A 128 -40.77 -7.24 -30.26
C ARG A 128 -39.30 -6.84 -30.28
N ASN A 129 -39.02 -5.55 -30.39
CA ASN A 129 -37.68 -4.98 -30.59
C ASN A 129 -37.11 -4.33 -29.33
N CYS A 130 -37.86 -4.29 -28.22
CA CYS A 130 -37.37 -3.80 -26.94
C CYS A 130 -36.93 -4.94 -26.00
N CYS A 131 -35.96 -4.63 -25.16
CA CYS A 131 -35.51 -5.50 -24.08
C CYS A 131 -35.72 -4.78 -22.75
N VAL A 132 -36.15 -5.50 -21.74
CA VAL A 132 -36.49 -4.95 -20.44
C VAL A 132 -35.76 -5.71 -19.35
N LYS A 133 -35.36 -4.98 -18.30
CA LYS A 133 -34.78 -5.55 -17.09
C LYS A 133 -35.61 -5.09 -15.90
N PHE A 134 -36.14 -6.04 -15.16
CA PHE A 134 -36.72 -5.79 -13.85
C PHE A 134 -35.77 -6.31 -12.79
N THR A 135 -35.48 -5.49 -11.78
CA THR A 135 -34.63 -5.88 -10.65
C THR A 135 -35.30 -5.48 -9.35
N ARG A 136 -35.37 -6.42 -8.42
CA ARG A 136 -35.92 -6.27 -7.09
C ARG A 136 -34.88 -6.71 -6.08
N PHE A 137 -34.52 -5.81 -5.18
CA PHE A 137 -33.78 -6.12 -3.97
C PHE A 137 -34.78 -6.45 -2.88
N TYR A 138 -34.47 -7.43 -2.05
CA TYR A 138 -35.27 -7.82 -0.89
C TYR A 138 -34.32 -8.08 0.27
N ARG A 139 -34.55 -7.42 1.39
CA ARG A 139 -33.85 -7.72 2.64
C ARG A 139 -34.90 -8.28 3.58
N SER A 140 -34.70 -9.50 4.08
CA SER A 140 -35.54 -9.99 5.16
C SER A 140 -35.25 -9.10 6.36
N THR A 141 -36.24 -8.33 6.82
CA THR A 141 -36.20 -7.79 8.17
C THR A 141 -36.01 -8.98 9.09
N SER A 142 -34.83 -9.12 9.69
CA SER A 142 -34.64 -10.08 10.75
C SER A 142 -35.60 -9.64 11.84
N ASN A 143 -36.65 -10.41 12.09
CA ASN A 143 -37.37 -10.31 13.34
C ASN A 143 -36.34 -10.66 14.41
N SER A 144 -35.67 -9.65 14.97
CA SER A 144 -34.83 -9.83 16.14
C SER A 144 -35.74 -10.38 17.22
N ILE A 145 -35.28 -11.43 17.91
CA ILE A 145 -36.01 -12.18 18.96
C ILE A 145 -36.38 -11.27 20.16
N LEU A 146 -35.95 -10.02 20.12
CA LEU A 146 -36.26 -8.92 21.02
C LEU A 146 -36.61 -7.74 20.10
N ASP A 147 -37.82 -7.16 20.20
CA ASP A 147 -38.39 -6.01 19.46
C ASP A 147 -37.52 -4.71 19.50
N LEU A 148 -36.25 -4.84 19.15
CA LEU A 148 -35.27 -3.79 19.01
C LEU A 148 -34.87 -3.81 17.54
N ASN A 149 -35.52 -2.94 16.76
CA ASN A 149 -35.06 -2.58 15.44
C ASN A 149 -33.81 -1.72 15.62
N PHE A 150 -32.64 -2.36 15.60
CA PHE A 150 -31.40 -1.63 15.43
C PHE A 150 -31.36 -1.15 13.98
N ASP A 151 -31.63 0.14 13.77
CA ASP A 151 -31.39 0.85 12.51
C ASP A 151 -29.88 0.90 12.26
N TYR A 152 -29.30 -0.22 11.84
CA TYR A 152 -28.02 -0.19 11.15
C TYR A 152 -28.25 0.63 9.88
N GLU A 153 -27.45 1.67 9.66
CA GLU A 153 -27.55 2.53 8.48
C GLU A 153 -27.75 1.68 7.23
N ASP A 154 -28.83 1.94 6.49
CA ASP A 154 -29.11 1.21 5.26
C ASP A 154 -27.87 1.25 4.36
N GLU A 155 -27.35 0.08 4.01
CA GLU A 155 -26.24 -0.01 3.07
C GLU A 155 -26.73 0.55 1.72
N TYR A 156 -26.12 1.66 1.31
CA TYR A 156 -26.42 2.32 0.04
C TYR A 156 -25.57 1.73 -1.07
N ARG A 157 -26.22 1.24 -2.11
CA ARG A 157 -25.55 0.72 -3.31
C ARG A 157 -25.55 1.77 -4.42
N LEU A 158 -24.39 1.96 -5.03
CA LEU A 158 -24.24 2.79 -6.23
C LEU A 158 -24.85 2.10 -7.45
N HIS A 159 -25.64 2.83 -8.21
CA HIS A 159 -26.30 2.35 -9.42
C HIS A 159 -26.18 3.38 -10.55
N GLY A 160 -25.47 2.98 -11.60
CA GLY A 160 -25.51 3.65 -12.90
C GLY A 160 -26.40 2.83 -13.83
N SER A 161 -27.51 3.41 -14.30
CA SER A 161 -28.43 2.68 -15.16
C SER A 161 -27.81 2.48 -16.56
N PRO A 162 -27.68 1.22 -17.06
CA PRO A 162 -27.10 0.97 -18.38
C PRO A 162 -28.10 1.15 -19.52
N GLY A 163 -29.39 1.37 -19.22
CA GLY A 163 -30.48 1.49 -20.20
C GLY A 163 -30.63 2.88 -20.81
N ILE A 164 -31.75 3.11 -21.50
CA ILE A 164 -32.17 4.46 -21.91
C ILE A 164 -32.68 5.21 -20.67
N ILE A 165 -33.62 4.60 -19.96
CA ILE A 165 -34.12 5.05 -18.66
C ILE A 165 -34.31 3.87 -17.71
N SER A 166 -34.21 4.17 -16.41
CA SER A 166 -34.61 3.34 -15.29
C SER A 166 -35.74 4.05 -14.53
N VAL A 167 -36.83 3.33 -14.27
CA VAL A 167 -37.98 3.83 -13.53
C VAL A 167 -38.05 3.13 -12.18
N PHE A 168 -38.10 3.93 -11.12
CA PHE A 168 -38.30 3.50 -9.74
C PHE A 168 -39.73 3.87 -9.35
N PRO A 169 -40.57 2.89 -8.97
CA PRO A 169 -41.98 3.14 -8.71
C PRO A 169 -42.21 3.98 -7.44
N VAL A 170 -41.20 4.10 -6.56
CA VAL A 170 -41.26 4.93 -5.34
C VAL A 170 -39.94 5.68 -5.20
N ALA A 171 -40.02 7.01 -5.05
CA ALA A 171 -38.87 7.88 -4.86
C ALA A 171 -38.56 8.12 -3.35
N GLN A 172 -38.41 7.04 -2.58
CA GLN A 172 -38.12 7.11 -1.14
C GLN A 172 -36.72 6.55 -0.84
N GLY A 173 -35.94 7.31 -0.07
CA GLY A 173 -34.62 6.90 0.40
C GLY A 173 -33.54 6.89 -0.69
N ILE A 174 -33.85 7.28 -1.93
CA ILE A 174 -32.86 7.32 -3.01
C ILE A 174 -32.01 8.58 -2.89
N LYS A 175 -30.68 8.47 -2.95
CA LYS A 175 -29.76 9.61 -2.96
C LYS A 175 -29.29 9.92 -4.38
N TYR A 176 -29.29 11.20 -4.74
CA TYR A 176 -28.77 11.71 -6.01
C TYR A 176 -27.65 12.72 -5.78
N LYS A 177 -26.83 12.96 -6.80
CA LYS A 177 -25.66 13.83 -6.70
C LYS A 177 -26.04 15.30 -6.95
N VAL A 178 -25.58 16.20 -6.09
CA VAL A 178 -25.70 17.66 -6.26
C VAL A 178 -24.39 18.31 -5.83
N ASN A 179 -23.70 19.00 -6.74
CA ASN A 179 -22.47 19.76 -6.44
C ASN A 179 -21.45 18.94 -5.60
N ASP A 180 -21.19 17.70 -6.00
CA ASP A 180 -20.33 16.70 -5.33
C ASP A 180 -20.81 16.16 -3.96
N GLY A 181 -21.96 16.61 -3.45
CA GLY A 181 -22.65 16.02 -2.30
C GLY A 181 -23.76 15.03 -2.70
N TRP A 182 -24.16 14.17 -1.76
CA TRP A 182 -25.32 13.26 -1.92
C TRP A 182 -26.53 13.82 -1.18
N LYS A 183 -27.68 13.96 -1.86
CA LYS A 183 -28.94 14.41 -1.24
C LYS A 183 -30.00 13.32 -1.34
N VAL A 184 -30.73 13.06 -0.25
CA VAL A 184 -31.81 12.07 -0.16
C VAL A 184 -33.10 12.63 -0.77
N ILE A 185 -33.85 11.79 -1.47
CA ILE A 185 -35.20 12.05 -1.99
C ILE A 185 -36.21 11.32 -1.08
N GLU A 186 -37.20 12.05 -0.58
CA GLU A 186 -38.24 11.53 0.31
C GLU A 186 -39.62 11.92 -0.23
N GLU A 187 -39.95 11.42 -1.43
CA GLU A 187 -41.21 11.73 -2.11
C GLU A 187 -41.94 10.41 -2.46
N PRO A 188 -42.65 9.79 -1.49
CA PRO A 188 -43.26 8.47 -1.68
C PRO A 188 -44.38 8.44 -2.73
N ASP A 189 -45.00 9.60 -2.99
CA ASP A 189 -46.09 9.77 -3.96
C ASP A 189 -45.57 10.01 -5.39
N CYS A 190 -44.26 9.97 -5.59
CA CYS A 190 -43.63 10.22 -6.89
C CYS A 190 -42.92 8.97 -7.41
N ILE A 191 -42.99 8.79 -8.74
CA ILE A 191 -42.15 7.85 -9.48
C ILE A 191 -40.87 8.57 -9.86
N LEU A 192 -39.71 7.97 -9.61
CA LEU A 192 -38.43 8.52 -10.03
C LEU A 192 -38.04 7.93 -11.39
N VAL A 193 -37.73 8.80 -12.34
CA VAL A 193 -37.16 8.41 -13.63
C VAL A 193 -35.70 8.86 -13.66
N GLN A 194 -34.80 7.89 -13.81
CA GLN A 194 -33.36 8.10 -13.99
C GLN A 194 -33.00 7.80 -15.44
N THR A 195 -32.18 8.63 -16.05
CA THR A 195 -31.61 8.36 -17.37
C THR A 195 -30.38 7.47 -17.28
N GLY A 196 -30.12 6.73 -18.35
CA GLY A 196 -29.01 5.80 -18.40
C GLY A 196 -27.93 6.12 -19.42
N SER A 197 -26.86 5.34 -19.35
CA SER A 197 -25.66 5.55 -20.18
C SER A 197 -25.92 5.39 -21.68
N LEU A 198 -26.98 4.67 -22.09
CA LEU A 198 -27.34 4.59 -23.51
C LEU A 198 -27.93 5.90 -24.01
N LEU A 199 -28.72 6.60 -23.20
CA LEU A 199 -29.27 7.90 -23.60
C LEU A 199 -28.15 8.92 -23.76
N SER A 200 -27.19 8.94 -22.84
CA SER A 200 -26.01 9.82 -22.96
C SER A 200 -25.19 9.46 -24.20
N ALA A 201 -25.02 8.16 -24.49
CA ALA A 201 -24.37 7.67 -25.71
C ALA A 201 -25.07 8.15 -26.99
N PHE A 202 -26.39 8.01 -27.10
CA PHE A 202 -27.15 8.47 -28.27
C PHE A 202 -27.13 9.99 -28.43
N SER A 203 -26.99 10.73 -27.34
CA SER A 203 -26.81 12.19 -27.36
C SER A 203 -25.37 12.65 -27.64
N ASN A 204 -24.44 11.72 -27.90
CA ASN A 204 -22.99 11.97 -28.01
C ASN A 204 -22.40 12.71 -26.79
N ASN A 205 -22.99 12.53 -25.59
CA ASN A 205 -22.65 13.24 -24.36
C ASN A 205 -22.66 14.78 -24.47
N LYS A 206 -23.34 15.36 -25.48
CA LYS A 206 -23.37 16.82 -25.70
C LYS A 206 -24.52 17.49 -24.96
N THR A 207 -25.68 16.85 -24.94
CA THR A 207 -26.89 17.40 -24.32
C THR A 207 -27.20 16.77 -22.98
N HIS A 208 -26.67 15.57 -22.71
CA HIS A 208 -26.99 14.81 -21.52
C HIS A 208 -25.80 13.97 -21.02
N ALA A 209 -25.57 13.98 -19.71
CA ALA A 209 -24.65 13.09 -19.01
C ALA A 209 -25.43 12.30 -17.94
N ALA A 210 -25.32 10.97 -17.97
CA ALA A 210 -25.97 10.11 -16.99
C ALA A 210 -25.16 10.11 -15.69
N GLU A 211 -25.82 10.39 -14.56
CA GLU A 211 -25.21 10.33 -13.23
C GLU A 211 -25.64 9.06 -12.47
N GLU A 212 -24.78 8.64 -11.56
CA GLU A 212 -25.04 7.51 -10.65
C GLU A 212 -25.92 7.95 -9.49
N ILE A 213 -26.85 7.08 -9.09
CA ILE A 213 -27.67 7.25 -7.90
C ILE A 213 -27.26 6.23 -6.84
N LYS A 214 -27.61 6.50 -5.58
CA LYS A 214 -27.52 5.51 -4.51
C LYS A 214 -28.92 5.14 -4.06
N PHE A 215 -29.20 3.85 -3.92
CA PHE A 215 -30.45 3.39 -3.32
C PHE A 215 -30.16 2.49 -2.12
N PRO A 216 -31.06 2.44 -1.13
CA PRO A 216 -30.92 1.55 0.02
C PRO A 216 -31.19 0.10 -0.42
N THR A 217 -30.50 -0.86 0.18
CA THR A 217 -30.74 -2.29 -0.11
C THR A 217 -32.08 -2.79 0.45
N SER A 218 -32.78 -1.97 1.22
CA SER A 218 -34.12 -2.23 1.76
C SER A 218 -35.20 -2.19 0.68
N CYS A 219 -35.55 -3.36 0.12
CA CYS A 219 -36.72 -3.56 -0.74
C CYS A 219 -36.91 -2.55 -1.90
N VAL A 220 -35.87 -2.26 -2.66
CA VAL A 220 -35.94 -1.36 -3.83
C VAL A 220 -36.24 -2.16 -5.11
N MET A 221 -37.16 -1.63 -5.91
CA MET A 221 -37.50 -2.17 -7.23
C MET A 221 -37.18 -1.13 -8.30
N HIS A 222 -36.61 -1.57 -9.42
CA HIS A 222 -36.41 -0.72 -10.57
C HIS A 222 -36.63 -1.47 -11.88
N PHE A 223 -37.08 -0.71 -12.87
CA PHE A 223 -37.37 -1.21 -14.20
C PHE A 223 -36.56 -0.43 -15.22
N THR A 224 -35.68 -1.11 -15.97
CA THR A 224 -34.82 -0.49 -16.98
C THR A 224 -35.26 -0.93 -18.36
N ILE A 225 -35.36 0.02 -19.30
CA ILE A 225 -35.69 -0.25 -20.70
C ILE A 225 -34.45 -0.09 -21.60
N PHE A 226 -34.35 -1.01 -22.55
CA PHE A 226 -33.31 -1.07 -23.58
C PHE A 226 -33.96 -1.18 -24.96
N PRO A 227 -33.29 -0.68 -26.01
CA PRO A 227 -33.57 -1.11 -27.37
C PRO A 227 -33.10 -2.58 -27.54
N SER A 228 -33.22 -3.13 -28.75
CA SER A 228 -32.77 -4.49 -29.02
C SER A 228 -31.33 -4.70 -28.58
N LEU A 229 -31.03 -5.86 -27.98
CA LEU A 229 -29.69 -6.19 -27.47
C LEU A 229 -28.63 -6.19 -28.59
N GLN A 230 -29.04 -6.41 -29.83
CA GLN A 230 -28.19 -6.41 -31.03
C GLN A 230 -27.94 -5.02 -31.61
N THR A 231 -28.64 -4.00 -31.12
CA THR A 231 -28.43 -2.62 -31.58
C THR A 231 -27.00 -2.19 -31.26
N THR A 232 -26.30 -1.66 -32.26
CA THR A 232 -24.94 -1.19 -32.13
C THR A 232 -24.91 0.23 -31.59
N VAL A 233 -23.96 0.49 -30.69
CA VAL A 233 -23.72 1.75 -30.02
C VAL A 233 -22.23 2.06 -30.23
N PHE A 234 -21.91 3.23 -30.81
CA PHE A 234 -20.55 3.61 -31.19
C PHE A 234 -19.81 2.59 -32.09
N GLY A 235 -20.45 2.17 -33.19
CA GLY A 235 -19.78 1.48 -34.30
C GLY A 235 -19.28 0.04 -34.06
N SER A 236 -18.99 -0.37 -32.83
CA SER A 236 -18.46 -1.71 -32.52
C SER A 236 -19.02 -2.38 -31.26
N LYS A 237 -19.55 -1.62 -30.29
CA LYS A 237 -20.14 -2.19 -29.06
C LYS A 237 -21.64 -2.42 -29.24
N THR A 238 -22.13 -3.53 -28.72
CA THR A 238 -23.57 -3.81 -28.70
C THR A 238 -24.19 -3.37 -27.37
N VAL A 239 -25.52 -3.17 -27.36
CA VAL A 239 -26.27 -2.94 -26.12
C VAL A 239 -26.09 -4.10 -25.13
N PHE A 240 -25.95 -5.32 -25.65
CA PHE A 240 -25.62 -6.50 -24.83
C PHE A 240 -24.30 -6.33 -24.08
N ASP A 241 -23.24 -5.84 -24.72
CA ASP A 241 -21.93 -5.65 -24.07
C ASP A 241 -22.01 -4.61 -22.93
N ILE A 242 -22.81 -3.56 -23.11
CA ILE A 242 -23.03 -2.52 -22.10
C ILE A 242 -23.82 -3.10 -20.91
N LEU A 243 -24.87 -3.88 -21.18
CA LEU A 243 -25.63 -4.57 -20.16
C LEU A 243 -24.76 -5.55 -19.38
N LEU A 244 -24.01 -6.40 -20.08
CA LEU A 244 -23.12 -7.40 -19.48
C LEU A 244 -22.04 -6.73 -18.63
N GLY A 245 -21.41 -5.65 -19.13
CA GLY A 245 -20.44 -4.86 -18.37
C GLY A 245 -21.03 -4.26 -17.08
N SER A 246 -22.30 -3.87 -17.08
CA SER A 246 -23.00 -3.45 -15.87
C SER A 246 -23.23 -4.61 -14.91
N GLN A 247 -23.72 -5.76 -15.40
CA GLN A 247 -24.00 -6.94 -14.58
C GLN A 247 -22.73 -7.50 -13.93
N ILE A 248 -21.58 -7.45 -14.62
CA ILE A 248 -20.28 -7.83 -14.04
C ILE A 248 -19.88 -6.93 -12.87
N ARG A 249 -20.10 -5.62 -12.98
CA ARG A 249 -19.82 -4.68 -11.88
C ARG A 249 -20.78 -4.88 -10.72
N ASP A 250 -22.03 -5.21 -11.04
CA ASP A 250 -23.09 -5.39 -10.07
C ASP A 250 -23.01 -6.72 -9.30
N PHE A 251 -22.68 -7.83 -9.98
CA PHE A 251 -22.72 -9.17 -9.39
C PHE A 251 -21.41 -9.93 -9.67
N PRO A 252 -20.30 -9.56 -9.00
CA PRO A 252 -18.98 -10.17 -9.27
C PRO A 252 -18.97 -11.67 -8.97
N ASP A 253 -19.62 -12.12 -7.89
CA ASP A 253 -19.58 -13.53 -7.48
C ASP A 253 -20.31 -14.43 -8.46
N VAL A 254 -21.46 -13.97 -8.97
CA VAL A 254 -22.28 -14.67 -9.95
C VAL A 254 -21.55 -14.70 -11.30
N THR A 255 -20.97 -13.58 -11.71
CA THR A 255 -20.25 -13.49 -13.00
C THR A 255 -18.95 -14.28 -13.02
N SER A 256 -18.26 -14.41 -11.90
CA SER A 256 -17.09 -15.30 -11.80
C SER A 256 -17.41 -16.76 -12.16
N LYS A 257 -18.64 -17.22 -11.86
CA LYS A 257 -19.12 -18.58 -12.15
C LYS A 257 -19.65 -18.72 -13.58
N LEU A 258 -20.45 -17.74 -14.04
CA LEU A 258 -21.15 -17.82 -15.34
C LEU A 258 -20.29 -17.37 -16.53
N TYR A 259 -19.46 -16.35 -16.33
CA TYR A 259 -18.69 -15.66 -17.38
C TYR A 259 -17.26 -15.34 -16.89
N PRO A 260 -16.42 -16.36 -16.63
CA PRO A 260 -15.09 -16.17 -16.05
C PRO A 260 -14.15 -15.36 -16.96
N ARG A 261 -14.31 -15.50 -18.28
CA ARG A 261 -13.49 -14.78 -19.26
C ARG A 261 -13.81 -13.29 -19.28
N GLU A 262 -15.08 -12.93 -19.41
CA GLU A 262 -15.52 -11.54 -19.47
C GLU A 262 -15.29 -10.84 -18.13
N PHE A 263 -15.49 -11.56 -17.01
CA PHE A 263 -15.15 -11.09 -15.68
C PHE A 263 -13.66 -10.75 -15.55
N SER A 264 -12.78 -11.68 -15.94
CA SER A 264 -11.32 -11.45 -15.87
C SER A 264 -10.86 -10.31 -16.77
N ILE A 265 -11.43 -10.16 -17.98
CA ILE A 265 -11.13 -9.02 -18.86
C ILE A 265 -11.55 -7.69 -18.22
N ASN A 266 -12.76 -7.61 -17.67
CA ASN A 266 -13.24 -6.37 -17.05
C ASN A 266 -12.44 -6.02 -15.78
N ALA A 267 -12.13 -7.03 -14.95
CA ALA A 267 -11.25 -6.87 -13.81
C ALA A 267 -9.86 -6.38 -14.25
N LEU A 268 -9.31 -6.95 -15.32
CA LEU A 268 -8.01 -6.55 -15.86
C LEU A 268 -8.01 -5.11 -16.38
N ILE A 269 -9.04 -4.71 -17.13
CA ILE A 269 -9.23 -3.32 -17.60
C ILE A 269 -9.22 -2.37 -16.39
N ALA A 270 -10.01 -2.67 -15.35
CA ALA A 270 -10.06 -1.84 -14.14
C ALA A 270 -8.71 -1.76 -13.42
N LYS A 271 -7.90 -2.83 -13.43
CA LYS A 271 -6.55 -2.84 -12.84
C LYS A 271 -5.54 -2.07 -13.68
N VAL A 272 -5.60 -2.18 -15.01
CA VAL A 272 -4.75 -1.43 -15.93
C VAL A 272 -5.06 0.07 -15.85
N ASP A 273 -6.33 0.46 -15.81
CA ASP A 273 -6.73 1.85 -15.62
C ASP A 273 -6.32 2.39 -14.25
N PHE A 274 -6.35 1.55 -13.21
CA PHE A 274 -5.76 1.89 -11.91
C PHE A 274 -4.24 2.13 -12.01
N CYS A 275 -3.49 1.31 -12.76
CA CYS A 275 -2.06 1.52 -12.99
C CYS A 275 -1.79 2.81 -13.78
N LYS A 276 -2.59 3.13 -14.81
CA LYS A 276 -2.53 4.41 -15.55
C LYS A 276 -2.73 5.60 -14.61
N ASN A 277 -3.69 5.51 -13.67
CA ASN A 277 -3.93 6.55 -12.67
C ASN A 277 -2.78 6.69 -11.67
N ILE A 278 -2.20 5.57 -11.20
CA ILE A 278 -0.99 5.59 -10.36
C ILE A 278 0.14 6.30 -11.11
N PHE A 279 0.38 5.97 -12.38
CA PHE A 279 1.43 6.61 -13.17
C PHE A 279 1.22 8.12 -13.30
N ASN A 280 0.00 8.55 -13.63
CA ASN A 280 -0.35 9.97 -13.77
C ASN A 280 -0.08 10.78 -12.49
N VAL A 281 -0.45 10.22 -11.34
CA VAL A 281 -0.27 10.85 -10.03
C VAL A 281 1.20 10.81 -9.62
N THR A 282 1.88 9.67 -9.79
CA THR A 282 3.30 9.50 -9.48
C THR A 282 4.16 10.50 -10.24
N ASP A 283 3.93 10.67 -11.55
CA ASP A 283 4.70 11.60 -12.37
C ASP A 283 4.48 13.06 -11.92
N SER A 284 3.28 13.38 -11.44
CA SER A 284 2.95 14.69 -10.86
C SER A 284 3.62 14.90 -9.50
N VAL A 285 3.60 13.89 -8.62
CA VAL A 285 4.25 13.93 -7.30
C VAL A 285 5.76 14.01 -7.43
N LEU A 286 6.37 13.23 -8.32
CA LEU A 286 7.79 13.28 -8.60
C LEU A 286 8.21 14.61 -9.23
N SER A 287 7.37 15.22 -10.08
CA SER A 287 7.61 16.57 -10.58
C SER A 287 7.50 17.64 -9.47
N LEU A 288 6.60 17.50 -8.51
CA LEU A 288 6.56 18.40 -7.35
C LEU A 288 7.78 18.20 -6.46
N TYR A 289 8.22 16.95 -6.29
CA TYR A 289 9.42 16.61 -5.54
C TYR A 289 10.69 17.15 -6.21
N SER A 290 10.79 17.07 -7.54
CA SER A 290 11.93 17.60 -8.30
C SER A 290 12.10 19.12 -8.21
N ILE A 291 10.98 19.84 -8.11
CA ILE A 291 10.96 21.30 -7.98
C ILE A 291 11.31 21.69 -6.54
N SER A 292 10.75 20.99 -5.55
CA SER A 292 10.92 21.32 -4.13
C SER A 292 12.26 20.86 -3.54
N ARG A 293 12.85 19.79 -4.08
CA ARG A 293 14.11 19.21 -3.61
C ARG A 293 14.96 18.80 -4.81
N SER A 294 16.28 18.97 -4.71
CA SER A 294 17.19 18.52 -5.76
C SER A 294 17.20 16.99 -5.83
N LEU A 295 16.54 16.43 -6.85
CA LEU A 295 16.58 15.00 -7.21
C LEU A 295 18.01 14.49 -7.46
N MET A 296 18.96 15.39 -7.73
CA MET A 296 20.35 15.04 -7.98
C MET A 296 21.11 14.68 -6.69
N THR A 297 20.68 15.19 -5.53
CA THR A 297 21.37 14.94 -4.24
C THR A 297 20.79 13.81 -3.42
N SER A 298 19.49 13.51 -3.55
CA SER A 298 18.83 12.41 -2.83
C SER A 298 17.62 11.90 -3.59
N ALA A 299 17.62 10.61 -3.95
CA ALA A 299 16.45 9.96 -4.53
C ALA A 299 15.36 9.78 -3.46
N PRO A 300 14.09 10.09 -3.76
CA PRO A 300 13.01 9.84 -2.83
C PRO A 300 12.81 8.34 -2.59
N GLU A 301 12.63 7.98 -1.33
CA GLU A 301 12.24 6.63 -0.92
C GLU A 301 10.75 6.42 -1.22
N LEU A 302 10.42 5.26 -1.79
CA LEU A 302 9.05 4.93 -2.22
C LEU A 302 8.05 5.04 -1.07
N HIS A 303 8.43 4.63 0.14
CA HIS A 303 7.55 4.67 1.31
C HIS A 303 7.11 6.11 1.68
N THR A 304 7.93 7.12 1.36
CA THR A 304 7.60 8.54 1.60
C THR A 304 6.61 9.08 0.57
N LEU A 305 6.65 8.56 -0.65
CA LEU A 305 5.78 9.00 -1.76
C LEU A 305 4.42 8.31 -1.73
N LEU A 306 4.34 7.06 -1.28
CA LEU A 306 3.11 6.26 -1.27
C LEU A 306 1.94 6.92 -0.52
N PRO A 307 2.12 7.58 0.65
CA PRO A 307 1.04 8.31 1.32
C PRO A 307 0.50 9.47 0.48
N GLN A 308 1.40 10.24 -0.16
CA GLN A 308 1.01 11.36 -1.00
C GLN A 308 0.27 10.89 -2.26
N ILE A 309 0.75 9.82 -2.89
CA ILE A 309 0.07 9.18 -4.03
C ILE A 309 -1.31 8.65 -3.61
N SER A 310 -1.39 7.99 -2.45
CA SER A 310 -2.65 7.46 -1.92
C SER A 310 -3.67 8.55 -1.62
N ASN A 311 -3.22 9.69 -1.07
CA ASN A 311 -4.08 10.85 -0.79
C ASN A 311 -4.61 11.47 -2.08
N MET A 312 -3.77 11.63 -3.11
CA MET A 312 -4.18 12.17 -4.40
C MET A 312 -5.15 11.24 -5.15
N LEU A 313 -5.00 9.92 -5.00
CA LEU A 313 -5.91 8.94 -5.59
C LEU A 313 -7.15 8.65 -4.73
N LYS A 314 -7.22 9.15 -3.49
CA LYS A 314 -8.23 8.80 -2.48
C LYS A 314 -8.40 7.29 -2.28
N ARG A 315 -7.33 6.53 -2.51
CA ARG A 315 -7.28 5.06 -2.44
C ARG A 315 -5.92 4.62 -1.95
N LYS A 316 -5.88 3.59 -1.10
CA LYS A 316 -4.62 3.00 -0.60
C LYS A 316 -3.82 2.42 -1.78
N VAL A 317 -2.60 2.91 -1.96
CA VAL A 317 -1.62 2.37 -2.92
C VAL A 317 -0.53 1.64 -2.15
N SER A 318 -0.32 0.37 -2.47
CA SER A 318 0.78 -0.43 -1.89
C SER A 318 2.03 -0.35 -2.76
N GLN A 319 3.18 -0.77 -2.19
CA GLN A 319 4.41 -0.94 -2.96
C GLN A 319 4.23 -1.96 -4.10
N ASP A 320 3.45 -3.02 -3.88
CA ASP A 320 3.17 -4.02 -4.92
C ASP A 320 2.41 -3.41 -6.10
N ASP A 321 1.46 -2.52 -5.84
CA ASP A 321 0.72 -1.83 -6.91
C ASP A 321 1.64 -0.89 -7.71
N PHE A 322 2.62 -0.29 -7.07
CA PHE A 322 3.66 0.49 -7.75
C PHE A 322 4.56 -0.40 -8.63
N LEU A 323 4.95 -1.58 -8.15
CA LEU A 323 5.75 -2.53 -8.92
C LEU A 323 4.97 -3.17 -10.08
N ARG A 324 3.64 -3.29 -9.97
CA ARG A 324 2.75 -3.67 -11.08
C ARG A 324 2.68 -2.59 -12.15
N MET A 325 2.59 -1.31 -11.74
CA MET A 325 2.67 -0.21 -12.70
C MET A 325 4.00 -0.26 -13.49
N MET A 326 5.10 -0.58 -12.80
CA MET A 326 6.43 -0.75 -13.40
C MET A 326 6.58 -1.97 -14.30
N SER A 327 5.76 -3.01 -14.18
CA SER A 327 5.86 -4.17 -15.08
C SER A 327 5.36 -3.86 -16.49
N ILE A 328 4.49 -2.85 -16.64
CA ILE A 328 3.99 -2.39 -17.95
C ILE A 328 5.06 -1.58 -18.67
N TRP A 329 5.80 -0.75 -17.93
CA TRP A 329 6.94 0.01 -18.45
C TRP A 329 8.05 0.06 -17.41
N ASP A 330 9.04 -0.82 -17.59
CA ASP A 330 10.21 -0.97 -16.73
C ASP A 330 11.16 0.22 -16.80
N GLU A 331 11.33 0.81 -17.98
CA GLU A 331 12.18 2.00 -18.18
C GLU A 331 11.51 3.31 -17.71
N ALA A 332 10.29 3.26 -17.20
CA ALA A 332 9.56 4.46 -16.74
C ALA A 332 10.32 5.18 -15.61
N TYR A 333 10.88 4.41 -14.68
CA TYR A 333 11.63 4.90 -13.53
C TYR A 333 12.83 3.99 -13.24
N ALA A 334 13.96 4.59 -12.86
CA ALA A 334 15.11 3.87 -12.34
C ALA A 334 14.85 3.53 -10.86
N LEU A 335 14.73 2.23 -10.57
CA LEU A 335 14.59 1.72 -9.21
C LEU A 335 15.96 1.36 -8.66
N GLU A 336 16.37 2.05 -7.58
CA GLU A 336 17.62 1.77 -6.88
C GLU A 336 17.34 1.40 -5.43
N PHE A 337 18.16 0.53 -4.85
CA PHE A 337 18.09 0.27 -3.42
C PHE A 337 19.05 1.19 -2.66
N ASN A 338 18.54 1.87 -1.65
CA ASN A 338 19.36 2.60 -0.70
C ASN A 338 20.15 1.62 0.20
N ASN A 339 21.13 2.12 0.95
CA ASN A 339 21.90 1.34 1.93
C ASN A 339 21.03 0.69 3.01
N SER A 340 19.84 1.27 3.27
CA SER A 340 18.82 0.72 4.17
C SER A 340 17.93 -0.37 3.52
N PHE A 341 18.24 -0.82 2.30
CA PHE A 341 17.43 -1.74 1.48
C PHE A 341 16.03 -1.22 1.09
N GLU A 342 15.86 0.09 1.09
CA GLU A 342 14.63 0.72 0.64
C GLU A 342 14.66 1.02 -0.85
N ILE A 343 13.50 0.89 -1.51
CA ILE A 343 13.36 1.24 -2.93
C ILE A 343 13.31 2.75 -3.05
N THR A 344 14.28 3.30 -3.77
CA THR A 344 14.32 4.70 -4.18
C THR A 344 13.97 4.82 -5.65
N ILE A 345 13.25 5.88 -5.99
CA ILE A 345 12.74 6.10 -7.34
C ILE A 345 13.50 7.28 -7.93
N ARG A 346 14.12 7.07 -9.10
CA ARG A 346 14.65 8.16 -9.92
C ARG A 346 13.94 8.19 -11.28
N PRO A 347 13.69 9.39 -11.82
CA PRO A 347 13.39 9.49 -13.24
C PRO A 347 14.59 9.00 -14.07
N PRO A 348 14.36 8.50 -15.30
CA PRO A 348 15.43 8.01 -16.15
C PRO A 348 16.45 9.11 -16.44
N SER A 349 17.72 8.74 -16.57
CA SER A 349 18.87 9.66 -16.72
C SER A 349 18.90 10.44 -18.04
N SER A 350 17.93 10.24 -18.92
CA SER A 350 17.81 10.92 -20.22
C SER A 350 17.27 12.34 -20.06
N GLY A 351 18.11 13.28 -19.60
CA GLY A 351 17.98 14.73 -19.78
C GLY A 351 16.74 15.43 -19.18
N ILE A 352 16.96 16.58 -18.55
CA ILE A 352 15.93 17.48 -17.97
C ILE A 352 14.78 17.79 -18.97
N MET A 353 15.06 17.73 -20.28
CA MET A 353 14.09 17.95 -21.35
C MET A 353 12.99 16.88 -21.45
N ASN A 354 13.25 15.64 -21.03
CA ASN A 354 12.21 14.59 -20.91
C ASN A 354 11.30 14.77 -19.69
N HIS A 355 11.67 15.63 -18.74
CA HIS A 355 10.82 15.98 -17.61
C HIS A 355 9.77 17.05 -17.97
N LEU A 356 10.04 17.84 -19.02
CA LEU A 356 9.09 18.81 -19.58
C LEU A 356 8.03 18.15 -20.50
N SER A 357 8.26 16.90 -20.92
CA SER A 357 7.35 16.13 -21.79
C SER A 357 6.40 15.20 -21.01
N ASN A 358 5.98 15.59 -19.79
CA ASN A 358 5.05 14.82 -18.93
C ASN A 358 3.81 14.31 -19.70
N LYS A 359 3.23 15.12 -20.59
CA LYS A 359 2.11 14.71 -21.46
C LYS A 359 2.48 13.59 -22.45
N SER A 360 3.71 13.61 -22.99
CA SER A 360 4.22 12.57 -23.89
C SER A 360 4.52 11.26 -23.15
N ARG A 361 5.06 11.33 -21.93
CA ARG A 361 5.29 10.14 -21.09
C ARG A 361 3.97 9.47 -20.70
N LYS A 362 2.96 10.26 -20.35
CA LYS A 362 1.60 9.76 -20.09
C LYS A 362 1.01 9.05 -21.29
N LEU A 363 1.13 9.65 -22.48
CA LEU A 363 0.66 9.05 -23.72
C LEU A 363 1.39 7.71 -24.02
N ASN A 364 2.72 7.69 -23.93
CA ASN A 364 3.51 6.46 -24.14
C ASN A 364 3.13 5.36 -23.14
N TYR A 365 2.94 5.70 -21.86
CA TYR A 365 2.46 4.72 -20.87
C TYR A 365 1.06 4.20 -21.21
N THR A 366 0.15 5.07 -21.67
CA THR A 366 -1.19 4.62 -22.09
C THR A 366 -1.15 3.71 -23.31
N GLU A 367 -0.27 3.96 -24.28
CA GLU A 367 -0.06 3.11 -25.45
C GLU A 367 0.47 1.74 -25.05
N LYS A 368 1.58 1.69 -24.30
CA LYS A 368 2.14 0.43 -23.78
C LYS A 368 1.17 -0.34 -22.91
N ALA A 369 0.38 0.34 -22.07
CA ALA A 369 -0.65 -0.29 -21.25
C ALA A 369 -1.77 -0.90 -22.10
N ASN A 370 -2.15 -0.26 -23.20
CA ASN A 370 -3.15 -0.79 -24.13
C ASN A 370 -2.60 -1.96 -24.95
N GLU A 371 -1.34 -1.89 -25.41
CA GLU A 371 -0.66 -3.00 -26.08
C GLU A 371 -0.54 -4.22 -25.16
N TRP A 372 -0.11 -4.00 -23.91
CA TRP A 372 -0.05 -5.05 -22.90
C TRP A 372 -1.42 -5.68 -22.64
N LEU A 373 -2.47 -4.85 -22.57
CA LEU A 373 -3.84 -5.34 -22.40
C LEU A 373 -4.27 -6.19 -23.60
N LEU A 374 -3.99 -5.76 -24.84
CA LEU A 374 -4.30 -6.53 -26.04
C LEU A 374 -3.59 -7.89 -26.02
N GLN A 375 -2.30 -7.93 -25.70
CA GLN A 375 -1.54 -9.18 -25.57
C GLN A 375 -2.11 -10.08 -24.47
N ALA A 376 -2.45 -9.52 -23.30
CA ALA A 376 -3.02 -10.27 -22.19
C ALA A 376 -4.42 -10.84 -22.50
N THR A 377 -5.22 -10.15 -23.33
CA THR A 377 -6.55 -10.65 -23.76
C THR A 377 -6.48 -11.72 -24.85
N GLN A 378 -5.37 -11.79 -25.60
CA GLN A 378 -5.12 -12.81 -26.63
C GLN A 378 -4.54 -14.12 -26.06
N ALA A 379 -3.97 -14.08 -24.85
CA ALA A 379 -3.45 -15.27 -24.18
C ALA A 379 -4.58 -16.25 -23.79
N GLU A 380 -4.28 -17.56 -23.80
CA GLU A 380 -5.25 -18.61 -23.45
C GLU A 380 -5.72 -18.53 -21.98
N HIS A 381 -4.86 -18.06 -21.08
CA HIS A 381 -5.20 -17.82 -19.68
C HIS A 381 -5.05 -16.33 -19.35
N ILE A 382 -6.17 -15.64 -19.19
CA ILE A 382 -6.19 -14.20 -18.84
C ILE A 382 -5.77 -14.04 -17.38
N PRO A 383 -4.70 -13.29 -17.09
CA PRO A 383 -4.30 -13.04 -15.72
C PRO A 383 -5.33 -12.15 -15.02
N LEU A 384 -5.67 -12.48 -13.77
CA LEU A 384 -6.59 -11.67 -12.94
C LEU A 384 -6.02 -10.29 -12.58
N ASN A 385 -4.70 -10.12 -12.69
CA ASN A 385 -4.01 -8.87 -12.36
C ASN A 385 -2.70 -8.73 -13.14
N VAL A 386 -2.20 -7.50 -13.21
CA VAL A 386 -0.88 -7.17 -13.76
C VAL A 386 0.20 -7.86 -12.91
N PRO A 387 1.18 -8.55 -13.52
CA PRO A 387 2.25 -9.23 -12.80
C PRO A 387 3.11 -8.22 -12.03
N ILE A 388 3.71 -8.67 -10.92
CA ILE A 388 4.59 -7.83 -10.11
C ILE A 388 5.98 -7.87 -10.72
N LEU A 389 6.62 -6.71 -10.92
CA LEU A 389 8.02 -6.65 -11.32
C LEU A 389 8.91 -7.25 -10.23
N SER A 390 9.63 -8.32 -10.55
CA SER A 390 10.59 -8.94 -9.65
C SER A 390 11.88 -8.12 -9.60
N VAL A 391 11.96 -7.22 -8.62
CA VAL A 391 13.21 -6.48 -8.38
C VAL A 391 14.22 -7.44 -7.75
N ARG A 392 15.18 -7.92 -8.55
CA ARG A 392 16.26 -8.80 -8.07
C ARG A 392 17.03 -8.07 -6.97
N LYS A 393 16.76 -8.44 -5.72
CA LYS A 393 17.64 -8.11 -4.60
C LYS A 393 18.99 -8.75 -4.92
N ARG A 394 20.06 -7.95 -5.01
CA ARG A 394 21.43 -8.49 -5.02
C ARG A 394 21.68 -9.15 -3.66
N ARG A 395 21.20 -10.37 -3.46
CA ARG A 395 21.60 -11.25 -2.37
C ARG A 395 22.95 -11.86 -2.77
N GLY A 396 24.01 -11.47 -2.08
CA GLY A 396 25.32 -12.10 -2.19
C GLY A 396 25.38 -13.46 -1.50
N SER A 397 24.40 -14.33 -1.73
CA SER A 397 24.32 -15.64 -1.09
C SER A 397 23.46 -16.64 -1.89
N ASP A 398 23.79 -16.85 -3.17
CA ASP A 398 23.34 -18.06 -3.88
C ASP A 398 24.59 -18.86 -4.26
N SER A 399 25.09 -19.59 -3.27
CA SER A 399 25.91 -20.78 -3.45
C SER A 399 25.19 -21.88 -2.70
N LEU A 400 24.51 -22.74 -3.47
CA LEU A 400 24.05 -24.11 -3.22
C LEU A 400 22.61 -24.34 -3.72
N GLY A 401 22.51 -25.08 -4.83
CA GLY A 401 21.42 -26.07 -5.01
C GLY A 401 20.25 -25.67 -5.90
N GLU A 402 20.35 -26.09 -7.17
CA GLU A 402 19.27 -26.72 -7.96
C GLU A 402 17.97 -25.95 -8.23
N THR A 403 17.82 -25.45 -9.47
CA THR A 403 16.98 -26.09 -10.52
C THR A 403 16.69 -25.10 -11.64
N SER A 404 17.20 -25.40 -12.84
CA SER A 404 16.63 -25.04 -14.14
C SER A 404 17.55 -25.63 -15.20
N GLU A 405 17.46 -26.95 -15.36
CA GLU A 405 17.89 -27.62 -16.57
C GLU A 405 17.10 -27.06 -17.77
N ASN A 406 17.84 -26.60 -18.79
CA ASN A 406 17.52 -26.62 -20.22
C ASN A 406 18.16 -25.42 -20.92
N TYR A 407 19.31 -25.62 -21.56
CA TYR A 407 19.39 -25.73 -23.03
C TYR A 407 20.87 -25.92 -23.43
N ASN A 408 21.10 -27.00 -24.17
CA ASN A 408 22.32 -27.25 -24.92
C ASN A 408 22.56 -26.12 -25.94
N ASN A 409 23.80 -25.65 -26.07
CA ASN A 409 24.63 -26.03 -27.22
C ASN A 409 25.99 -25.33 -27.17
N ALA A 410 27.00 -26.16 -27.40
CA ALA A 410 28.36 -25.75 -27.69
C ALA A 410 28.44 -25.04 -29.03
N SER A 411 29.17 -23.94 -29.09
CA SER A 411 30.04 -23.59 -30.21
C SER A 411 30.99 -22.48 -29.82
N ASP A 412 32.27 -22.77 -30.06
CA ASP A 412 33.34 -21.85 -30.43
C ASP A 412 33.99 -20.93 -29.41
N GLY A 413 35.32 -21.02 -29.43
CA GLY A 413 36.15 -19.82 -29.46
C GLY A 413 37.19 -19.74 -28.37
N ASN A 414 38.29 -20.47 -28.55
CA ASN A 414 39.58 -20.02 -28.05
C ASN A 414 39.78 -18.53 -28.40
N ASP A 415 39.99 -17.68 -27.40
CA ASP A 415 41.00 -16.65 -27.57
C ASP A 415 41.62 -16.22 -26.24
N ALA A 416 42.93 -16.34 -26.19
CA ALA A 416 43.78 -15.97 -25.08
C ALA A 416 44.35 -14.58 -25.36
N THR A 417 44.05 -13.58 -24.53
CA THR A 417 44.85 -12.34 -24.44
C THR A 417 44.71 -11.64 -23.06
N GLY A 418 45.58 -12.05 -22.11
CA GLY A 418 46.15 -11.23 -21.02
C GLY A 418 45.23 -10.58 -19.95
N PRO A 419 45.81 -9.95 -18.91
CA PRO A 419 46.69 -10.54 -17.92
C PRO A 419 46.04 -10.53 -16.51
N SER A 420 46.58 -11.39 -15.65
CA SER A 420 46.45 -11.44 -14.20
C SER A 420 46.02 -10.14 -13.47
N SER A 421 44.85 -10.15 -12.83
CA SER A 421 44.72 -9.72 -11.43
C SER A 421 43.36 -10.16 -10.86
N GLY A 422 43.19 -11.47 -10.69
CA GLY A 422 42.22 -11.97 -9.73
C GLY A 422 42.65 -11.48 -8.35
N ARG A 423 42.16 -10.31 -7.92
CA ARG A 423 42.23 -9.89 -6.52
C ARG A 423 41.48 -10.93 -5.72
N LYS A 424 42.23 -11.90 -5.18
CA LYS A 424 41.78 -12.75 -4.07
C LYS A 424 41.23 -11.78 -3.02
N LEU A 425 39.92 -11.76 -2.86
CA LEU A 425 39.27 -10.96 -1.82
C LEU A 425 39.96 -11.33 -0.51
N ALA A 426 40.43 -10.32 0.20
CA ALA A 426 41.16 -10.46 1.45
C ALA A 426 40.45 -11.46 2.34
N THR A 427 41.10 -12.61 2.58
CA THR A 427 40.80 -13.41 3.75
C THR A 427 40.91 -12.47 4.95
N LEU A 428 39.86 -12.40 5.77
CA LEU A 428 39.94 -11.72 7.06
C LEU A 428 41.22 -12.19 7.72
N LYS A 429 42.20 -11.29 7.87
CA LYS A 429 43.36 -11.51 8.72
C LYS A 429 42.79 -11.83 10.10
N LYS A 430 42.72 -13.13 10.45
CA LYS A 430 42.61 -13.63 11.82
C LYS A 430 43.87 -13.16 12.56
N ASN A 431 43.93 -11.88 12.90
CA ASN A 431 45.03 -11.28 13.65
C ASN A 431 44.53 -10.04 14.40
N ARG A 432 43.38 -10.14 15.09
CA ARG A 432 43.01 -9.27 16.21
C ARG A 432 42.13 -10.01 17.22
N SER A 433 42.65 -11.08 17.80
CA SER A 433 42.16 -11.64 19.09
C SER A 433 43.12 -11.37 20.24
N ARG A 434 44.15 -10.53 20.05
CA ARG A 434 44.98 -10.06 21.16
C ARG A 434 44.17 -9.09 22.01
N GLY A 435 43.56 -9.60 23.08
CA GLY A 435 42.92 -8.79 24.13
C GLY A 435 41.47 -9.14 24.44
N TYR A 436 40.80 -10.00 23.65
CA TYR A 436 39.46 -10.45 24.01
C TYR A 436 39.55 -11.57 25.05
N ILE A 437 39.36 -11.21 26.32
CA ILE A 437 39.27 -12.18 27.42
C ILE A 437 37.86 -12.77 27.38
N SER A 438 37.72 -13.93 26.73
CA SER A 438 36.51 -14.73 26.80
C SER A 438 36.79 -16.11 27.39
N ASN A 439 35.96 -16.52 28.35
CA ASN A 439 35.92 -17.90 28.80
C ASN A 439 34.80 -18.60 28.02
N THR A 440 35.15 -19.28 26.94
CA THR A 440 34.20 -20.13 26.19
C THR A 440 33.81 -21.34 27.04
N LYS A 441 32.57 -21.83 26.87
CA LYS A 441 31.99 -22.96 27.64
C LYS A 441 32.84 -24.24 27.62
N GLU A 442 33.78 -24.38 26.68
CA GLU A 442 34.72 -25.49 26.59
C GLU A 442 35.65 -25.62 27.81
N LYS A 443 35.88 -24.54 28.58
CA LYS A 443 36.62 -24.60 29.86
C LYS A 443 35.81 -25.12 31.06
N PHE A 444 34.49 -25.23 30.94
CA PHE A 444 33.60 -25.66 32.04
C PHE A 444 33.09 -27.10 31.90
N MET A 445 33.31 -27.73 30.74
CA MET A 445 33.19 -29.19 30.61
C MET A 445 34.42 -29.79 31.28
N PHE A 446 34.27 -30.41 32.45
CA PHE A 446 35.34 -31.15 33.12
C PHE A 446 35.87 -32.28 32.21
N LYS A 447 36.84 -31.97 31.36
CA LYS A 447 37.78 -32.93 30.77
C LYS A 447 39.02 -33.01 31.67
N GLU A 448 38.83 -33.50 32.89
CA GLU A 448 39.92 -34.07 33.68
C GLU A 448 39.85 -35.61 33.62
N GLU A 449 39.87 -36.15 32.41
CA GLU A 449 40.28 -37.53 32.13
C GLU A 449 40.94 -37.45 30.74
N THR A 450 42.20 -37.78 30.48
CA THR A 450 43.09 -38.79 31.05
C THR A 450 44.54 -38.27 30.99
N SER A 451 45.13 -37.95 32.14
CA SER A 451 46.57 -37.76 32.25
C SER A 451 47.19 -39.06 32.76
N ASN A 452 47.39 -40.03 31.86
CA ASN A 452 48.48 -41.00 32.02
C ASN A 452 49.78 -40.28 31.66
N GLY A 453 50.19 -39.34 32.51
CA GLY A 453 51.51 -38.75 32.49
C GLY A 453 52.20 -39.15 33.78
N ASP A 454 53.25 -39.99 33.67
CA ASP A 454 53.97 -40.72 34.72
C ASP A 454 54.66 -39.85 35.79
N VAL A 455 54.33 -38.57 35.91
CA VAL A 455 54.83 -37.70 36.97
C VAL A 455 53.84 -37.72 38.14
N PRO A 456 54.23 -38.28 39.31
CA PRO A 456 53.36 -38.38 40.47
C PRO A 456 52.91 -36.98 40.91
N LEU A 457 51.70 -36.89 41.44
CA LEU A 457 51.08 -35.63 41.91
C LEU A 457 52.03 -34.83 42.83
N LEU A 458 52.80 -35.54 43.66
CA LEU A 458 53.80 -34.97 44.56
C LEU A 458 54.93 -34.24 43.84
N GLU A 459 55.37 -34.74 42.69
CA GLU A 459 56.41 -34.09 41.90
C GLU A 459 55.85 -32.86 41.17
N ARG A 460 54.59 -32.88 40.72
CA ARG A 460 53.91 -31.66 40.23
C ARG A 460 53.74 -30.61 41.32
N ILE A 461 53.49 -31.02 42.57
CA ILE A 461 53.40 -30.09 43.71
C ILE A 461 54.78 -29.48 44.01
N ARG A 462 55.85 -30.28 44.02
CA ARG A 462 57.23 -29.78 44.17
C ARG A 462 57.61 -28.82 43.04
N GLU A 463 57.23 -29.12 41.79
CA GLU A 463 57.42 -28.19 40.67
C GLU A 463 56.57 -26.93 40.80
N LYS A 464 55.34 -27.03 41.30
CA LYS A 464 54.45 -25.88 41.54
C LYS A 464 55.04 -24.96 42.61
N GLU A 465 55.61 -25.51 43.66
CA GLU A 465 56.32 -24.74 44.70
C GLU A 465 57.56 -24.04 44.13
N ARG A 466 58.34 -24.74 43.31
CA ARG A 466 59.48 -24.14 42.59
C ARG A 466 59.05 -23.04 41.61
N ARG A 467 57.92 -23.20 40.93
CA ARG A 467 57.33 -22.20 40.04
C ARG A 467 56.61 -21.07 40.78
N ALA A 468 56.21 -21.27 42.04
CA ALA A 468 55.48 -20.26 42.80
C ALA A 468 56.30 -18.97 42.97
N ALA A 469 57.60 -19.11 43.26
CA ALA A 469 58.52 -17.97 43.34
C ALA A 469 58.64 -17.23 41.99
N ALA A 470 58.72 -17.95 40.87
CA ALA A 470 58.78 -17.37 39.54
C ALA A 470 57.47 -16.68 39.13
N LEU A 471 56.32 -17.26 39.45
CA LEU A 471 55.00 -16.69 39.20
C LEU A 471 54.74 -15.44 40.05
N LEU A 472 55.24 -15.43 41.29
CA LEU A 472 55.17 -14.26 42.16
C LEU A 472 56.01 -13.11 41.59
N SER A 473 57.26 -13.37 41.18
CA SER A 473 58.09 -12.39 40.48
C SER A 473 57.45 -11.91 39.16
N GLN A 474 56.79 -12.80 38.42
CA GLN A 474 56.06 -12.42 37.21
C GLN A 474 54.88 -11.50 37.53
N ARG A 475 54.14 -11.78 38.61
CA ARG A 475 53.03 -10.93 39.08
C ARG A 475 53.52 -9.55 39.51
N GLU A 476 54.66 -9.49 40.21
CA GLU A 476 55.31 -8.23 40.59
C GLU A 476 55.71 -7.43 39.35
N ARG A 477 56.36 -8.04 38.35
CA ARG A 477 56.67 -7.37 37.08
C ARG A 477 55.42 -6.87 36.35
N HIS A 478 54.33 -7.65 36.34
CA HIS A 478 53.07 -7.20 35.74
C HIS A 478 52.47 -6.03 36.52
N HIS A 479 52.58 -6.02 37.84
CA HIS A 479 52.18 -4.90 38.67
C HIS A 479 53.05 -3.66 38.38
N GLU A 480 54.36 -3.81 38.23
CA GLU A 480 55.25 -2.72 37.83
C GLU A 480 54.91 -2.15 36.45
N GLN A 481 54.58 -3.02 35.49
CA GLN A 481 54.11 -2.61 34.15
C GLN A 481 52.78 -1.84 34.24
N PHE A 482 51.85 -2.30 35.07
CA PHE A 482 50.60 -1.61 35.33
C PHE A 482 50.84 -0.22 35.93
N LEU A 483 51.68 -0.14 36.97
CA LEU A 483 52.07 1.13 37.58
C LEU A 483 52.72 2.06 36.55
N ASN A 484 53.58 1.57 35.66
CA ASN A 484 54.18 2.38 34.59
C ASN A 484 53.14 3.03 33.68
N VAL A 485 52.11 2.28 33.28
CA VAL A 485 51.01 2.83 32.46
C VAL A 485 50.24 3.90 33.25
N LYS A 486 49.99 3.65 34.54
CA LYS A 486 49.30 4.61 35.43
C LYS A 486 50.13 5.87 35.69
N THR A 487 51.45 5.76 35.79
CA THR A 487 52.38 6.90 35.93
C THR A 487 52.17 7.94 34.84
N TYR A 488 52.00 7.51 33.58
CA TYR A 488 51.72 8.43 32.47
C TYR A 488 50.36 9.12 32.59
N GLN A 489 49.32 8.39 33.04
CA GLN A 489 47.98 8.92 33.22
C GLN A 489 47.95 9.95 34.36
N ILE A 490 48.54 9.61 35.50
CA ILE A 490 48.65 10.50 36.66
C ILE A 490 49.50 11.72 36.33
N PHE A 491 50.60 11.57 35.60
CA PHE A 491 51.41 12.70 35.16
C PHE A 491 50.62 13.69 34.30
N ASN A 492 49.74 13.20 33.41
CA ASN A 492 48.87 14.07 32.62
C ASN A 492 47.87 14.84 33.49
N ILE A 493 47.34 14.21 34.55
CA ILE A 493 46.47 14.87 35.53
C ILE A 493 47.27 15.94 36.29
N LEU A 494 48.46 15.61 36.79
CA LEU A 494 49.35 16.57 37.47
C LEU A 494 49.72 17.76 36.58
N PHE A 495 49.93 17.52 35.28
CA PHE A 495 50.20 18.57 34.30
C PHE A 495 49.01 19.53 34.12
N SER A 496 47.77 19.04 34.24
CA SER A 496 46.57 19.89 34.16
C SER A 496 46.29 20.71 35.42
N LEU A 497 46.93 20.38 36.55
CA LEU A 497 46.74 21.10 37.80
C LEU A 497 47.60 22.38 37.88
N PRO A 498 47.14 23.41 38.63
CA PRO A 498 47.90 24.64 38.78
C PRO A 498 49.26 24.37 39.44
N GLN A 499 50.32 24.81 38.76
CA GLN A 499 51.71 24.61 39.16
C GLN A 499 52.07 25.44 40.40
N ASN A 500 53.19 25.11 41.06
CA ASN A 500 53.76 25.86 42.19
C ASN A 500 52.90 25.96 43.47
N LYS A 501 51.80 25.21 43.57
CA LYS A 501 51.01 25.10 44.81
C LYS A 501 51.42 23.87 45.61
N PRO A 502 51.43 23.93 46.96
CA PRO A 502 51.60 22.76 47.80
C PRO A 502 50.30 21.94 47.81
N TYR A 503 50.38 20.67 47.42
CA TYR A 503 49.26 19.73 47.51
C TYR A 503 49.58 18.66 48.55
N THR A 504 48.67 18.45 49.50
CA THR A 504 48.79 17.32 50.44
C THR A 504 48.56 16.01 49.71
N ILE A 505 49.22 14.94 50.17
CA ILE A 505 49.07 13.61 49.58
C ILE A 505 47.60 13.14 49.54
N THR A 506 46.84 13.40 50.60
CA THR A 506 45.42 13.02 50.73
C THR A 506 44.50 13.76 49.76
N HIS A 507 44.75 15.06 49.54
CA HIS A 507 43.98 15.86 48.59
C HIS A 507 44.32 15.45 47.14
N LEU A 508 45.60 15.20 46.87
CA LEU A 508 46.08 14.79 45.55
C LEU A 508 45.56 13.39 45.19
N THR A 509 45.57 12.44 46.14
CA THR A 509 45.04 11.09 45.91
C THR A 509 43.55 11.10 45.65
N SER A 510 42.76 11.84 46.44
CA SER A 510 41.31 11.99 46.21
C SER A 510 41.02 12.57 44.82
N LEU A 511 41.75 13.60 44.39
CA LEU A 511 41.56 14.24 43.08
C LEU A 511 41.92 13.31 41.92
N ILE A 512 43.02 12.55 42.04
CA ILE A 512 43.41 11.57 41.03
C ILE A 512 42.37 10.45 40.91
N ILE A 513 41.87 9.95 42.04
CA ILE A 513 40.89 8.88 42.06
C ILE A 513 39.60 9.35 41.40
N ASP A 514 39.10 10.53 41.77
CA ASP A 514 37.89 11.11 41.17
C ASP A 514 38.06 11.33 39.65
N SER A 515 39.26 11.74 39.22
CA SER A 515 39.57 11.92 37.79
C SER A 515 39.67 10.60 37.00
N LEU A 516 39.93 9.48 37.67
CA LEU A 516 40.16 8.17 37.04
C LEU A 516 39.05 7.15 37.32
N SER A 517 38.16 7.40 38.29
CA SER A 517 37.04 6.52 38.67
C SER A 517 36.00 6.39 37.57
N ASP A 518 35.72 7.49 36.86
CA ASP A 518 34.77 7.51 35.74
C ASP A 518 35.36 6.95 34.42
N SER A 519 36.64 6.57 34.43
CA SER A 519 37.32 6.01 33.27
C SER A 519 37.28 4.48 33.26
N ASN A 520 37.46 3.87 32.08
CA ASN A 520 37.52 2.41 31.92
C ASN A 520 38.70 1.72 32.67
N ASN A 521 39.55 2.47 33.38
CA ASN A 521 40.68 1.95 34.13
C ASN A 521 40.79 2.67 35.49
N PRO A 522 40.04 2.25 36.53
CA PRO A 522 40.10 2.85 37.86
C PRO A 522 41.46 2.61 38.54
N ILE A 523 41.76 3.39 39.58
CA ILE A 523 42.98 3.26 40.39
C ILE A 523 42.63 3.31 41.89
N GLY A 524 43.35 2.53 42.71
CA GLY A 524 43.19 2.55 44.16
C GLY A 524 43.97 3.66 44.87
N GLU A 525 43.64 3.92 46.13
CA GLU A 525 44.37 4.87 46.98
C GLU A 525 45.85 4.49 47.12
N ASN A 526 46.15 3.26 47.55
CA ASN A 526 47.52 2.79 47.77
C ASN A 526 48.36 2.82 46.47
N GLU A 527 47.75 2.49 45.34
CA GLU A 527 48.41 2.54 44.02
C GLU A 527 48.76 3.98 43.64
N THR A 528 47.85 4.93 43.92
CA THR A 528 48.09 6.35 43.68
C THR A 528 49.26 6.87 44.53
N HIS A 529 49.34 6.48 45.80
CA HIS A 529 50.48 6.81 46.67
C HIS A 529 51.80 6.27 46.10
N GLN A 530 51.80 5.00 45.67
CA GLN A 530 52.99 4.38 45.07
C GLN A 530 53.42 5.07 43.78
N VAL A 531 52.46 5.47 42.91
CA VAL A 531 52.77 6.19 41.68
C VAL A 531 53.31 7.59 41.97
N LEU A 532 52.79 8.32 42.96
CA LEU A 532 53.28 9.65 43.34
C LEU A 532 54.71 9.59 43.90
N LEU A 533 54.99 8.64 44.79
CA LEU A 533 56.35 8.41 45.30
C LEU A 533 57.31 8.00 44.18
N ARG A 534 56.84 7.17 43.25
CA ARG A 534 57.61 6.77 42.08
C ARG A 534 57.91 7.96 41.15
N LEU A 535 56.93 8.82 40.90
CA LEU A 535 57.10 10.06 40.12
C LEU A 535 58.12 11.00 40.75
N GLN A 536 58.08 11.16 42.08
CA GLN A 536 59.08 11.93 42.81
C GLN A 536 60.49 11.33 42.64
N ASN A 537 60.63 10.00 42.75
CA ASN A 537 61.93 9.35 42.57
C ASN A 537 62.49 9.47 41.14
N ILE A 538 61.62 9.52 40.12
CA ILE A 538 62.03 9.67 38.71
C ILE A 538 62.36 11.14 38.38
N LEU A 539 61.65 12.07 39.01
CA LEU A 539 61.77 13.52 38.78
C LEU A 539 62.06 14.28 40.08
N PRO A 540 63.16 13.98 40.81
CA PRO A 540 63.49 14.67 42.05
C PRO A 540 63.80 16.15 41.83
N ASP A 541 64.23 16.50 40.62
CA ASP A 541 64.60 17.86 40.20
C ASP A 541 63.37 18.77 40.01
N ARG A 542 62.17 18.20 39.86
CA ARG A 542 60.95 18.93 39.46
C ARG A 542 59.77 18.70 40.39
N ILE A 543 59.72 17.56 41.09
CA ILE A 543 58.71 17.23 42.09
C ILE A 543 59.40 17.15 43.45
N HIS A 544 59.16 18.15 44.30
CA HIS A 544 59.66 18.16 45.67
C HIS A 544 58.60 17.61 46.61
N MET A 545 59.02 16.65 47.43
CA MET A 545 58.23 16.12 48.53
C MET A 545 58.81 16.67 49.84
N ILE A 546 57.98 17.30 50.64
CA ILE A 546 58.33 17.77 51.99
C ILE A 546 57.49 16.94 52.96
N GLU A 547 58.16 16.22 53.86
CA GLU A 547 57.51 15.50 54.95
C GLU A 547 57.46 16.42 56.18
N ALA A 548 56.25 16.75 56.64
CA ALA A 548 56.03 17.52 57.87
C ALA A 548 55.76 16.58 59.06
N GLU A 549 55.96 17.08 60.29
CA GLU A 549 55.67 16.31 61.52
C GLU A 549 54.23 15.75 61.49
N GLY A 550 54.10 14.43 61.65
CA GLY A 550 52.82 13.70 61.53
C GLY A 550 52.61 12.90 60.23
N ASP A 551 53.68 12.59 59.49
CA ASP A 551 53.67 11.76 58.27
C ASP A 551 52.89 12.39 57.09
N LEU A 552 52.64 13.70 57.16
CA LEU A 552 51.99 14.48 56.12
C LEU A 552 53.00 14.83 55.03
N LYS A 553 52.88 14.15 53.89
CA LYS A 553 53.69 14.42 52.70
C LYS A 553 53.01 15.46 51.82
N VAL A 554 53.74 16.51 51.47
CA VAL A 554 53.28 17.60 50.59
C VAL A 554 54.10 17.58 49.32
N PHE A 555 53.42 17.54 48.17
CA PHE A 555 54.04 17.59 46.85
C PHE A 555 53.93 18.99 46.26
N ARG A 556 55.05 19.48 45.72
CA ARG A 556 55.12 20.72 44.94
C ARG A 556 55.92 20.46 43.67
N TRP A 557 55.43 20.96 42.53
CA TRP A 557 56.14 20.84 41.26
C TRP A 557 56.27 22.16 40.50
N THR A 558 57.38 22.27 39.76
CA THR A 558 57.75 23.39 38.88
C THR A 558 58.02 22.86 37.48
N ASP A 559 57.35 23.38 36.46
CA ASP A 559 57.56 23.06 35.03
C ASP A 559 57.70 21.56 34.71
N LEU A 560 56.57 20.86 34.63
CA LEU A 560 56.52 19.45 34.23
C LEU A 560 56.57 19.32 32.69
N ASP A 561 57.56 18.60 32.15
CA ASP A 561 57.68 18.30 30.72
C ASP A 561 57.42 16.81 30.42
N ARG A 562 56.58 16.54 29.40
CA ARG A 562 56.22 15.20 28.93
C ARG A 562 57.38 14.50 28.21
N ALA A 563 58.28 15.24 27.58
CA ALA A 563 59.41 14.65 26.85
C ALA A 563 60.44 14.05 27.80
N LEU A 564 60.80 14.80 28.86
CA LEU A 564 61.73 14.36 29.90
C LEU A 564 61.26 13.12 30.67
N LEU A 565 59.95 13.00 30.96
CA LEU A 565 59.40 11.82 31.62
C LEU A 565 59.48 10.57 30.73
N LYS A 566 59.19 10.70 29.43
CA LYS A 566 59.34 9.57 28.48
C LYS A 566 60.79 9.12 28.34
N GLU A 567 61.72 10.07 28.31
CA GLU A 567 63.16 9.79 28.23
C GLU A 567 63.64 9.05 29.49
N ARG A 568 63.36 9.55 30.69
CA ARG A 568 63.79 8.90 31.95
C ARG A 568 63.10 7.57 32.23
N MET A 569 61.84 7.41 31.83
CA MET A 569 61.16 6.12 31.89
C MET A 569 61.73 5.09 30.90
N GLY A 570 62.27 5.56 29.77
CA GLY A 570 62.96 4.72 28.79
C GLY A 570 64.33 4.21 29.28
N TYR A 571 64.99 4.93 30.18
CA TYR A 571 66.25 4.49 30.81
C TYR A 571 66.05 3.50 31.98
N MET A 572 64.82 3.34 32.49
CA MET A 572 64.49 2.42 33.58
C MET A 572 63.75 1.14 33.13
N ALA A 573 63.43 1.02 31.84
CA ALA A 573 62.86 -0.19 31.22
C ALA A 573 63.97 -1.06 30.63
#